data_AF-A0A3D5D7U4-F1
#
_entry.id   AF-A0A3D5D7U4-F1
#
_cell.length_a   1.000
_cell.length_b   1.000
_cell.length_c   1.000
_cell.angle_alpha   90.00
_cell.angle_beta   90.00
_cell.angle_gamma   90.00
#
_symmetry.space_group_name_H-M   'P 1'
#
loop_
_entity.id
_entity.type
_entity.pdbx_description
1 polymer ?
#
loop_
_entity_poly.entity_id
_entity_poly.type
_entity_poly.pdbx_seq_one_letter_code
_entity_poly.pdbx_strand_id
1 'polypeptide(L)'
;MKIMFALIVTAIFANADSVLYKAAAVHTADRGIIKPGQMLVTDGRIAAVGKELDVPANAKVVDLGKLELYPGLMAATTSLGLTEINAVRATQDTTEVGEFTPDVEAWISVNPDSELIPVARANGFTHVLVAPMGGTVTGNSGLIKTVGWGVEDMTIRPRAALHIWWPDFNLNIRPKTALRNPDSFKSPGDQAKERQKKLKAIDRFFDEAEAYAKARAA
;
A
#
# COMPACT_ATOMS: atom_id res chain seq x y z
N MET A 1 -43.92 51.21 -19.02
CA MET A 1 -44.17 49.82 -18.58
C MET A 1 -42.84 49.08 -18.62
N LYS A 2 -42.09 49.04 -17.50
CA LYS A 2 -40.78 48.38 -17.39
C LYS A 2 -41.01 47.00 -16.76
N ILE A 3 -40.86 45.95 -17.55
CA ILE A 3 -40.98 44.56 -17.11
C ILE A 3 -39.63 44.20 -16.48
N MET A 4 -39.62 44.00 -15.17
CA MET A 4 -38.45 43.58 -14.40
C MET A 4 -38.47 42.05 -14.32
N PHE A 5 -37.57 41.40 -15.05
CA PHE A 5 -37.37 39.95 -15.01
C PHE A 5 -36.56 39.61 -13.74
N ALA A 6 -37.19 38.94 -12.78
CA ALA A 6 -36.50 38.38 -11.63
C ALA A 6 -35.92 37.01 -12.02
N LEU A 7 -34.59 36.94 -12.13
CA LEU A 7 -33.86 35.69 -12.34
C LEU A 7 -33.79 34.95 -10.99
N ILE A 8 -34.67 33.96 -10.79
CA ILE A 8 -34.59 33.04 -9.66
C ILE A 8 -33.43 32.08 -9.95
N VAL A 9 -32.30 32.28 -9.28
CA VAL A 9 -31.22 31.30 -9.22
C VAL A 9 -31.68 30.21 -8.25
N THR A 10 -32.27 29.14 -8.78
CA THR A 10 -32.44 27.89 -8.03
C THR A 10 -31.05 27.33 -7.75
N ALA A 11 -30.63 27.39 -6.49
CA ALA A 11 -29.47 26.65 -6.02
C ALA A 11 -29.74 25.16 -6.29
N ILE A 12 -29.02 24.60 -7.25
CA ILE A 12 -28.92 23.16 -7.44
C ILE A 12 -28.18 22.66 -6.20
N PHE A 13 -28.90 22.20 -5.18
CA PHE A 13 -28.29 21.40 -4.13
C PHE A 13 -27.76 20.15 -4.82
N ALA A 14 -26.44 20.07 -5.00
CA ALA A 14 -25.78 18.83 -5.32
C ALA A 14 -26.18 17.84 -4.21
N ASN A 15 -26.98 16.83 -4.55
CA ASN A 15 -27.37 15.80 -3.60
C ASN A 15 -26.10 15.01 -3.25
N ALA A 16 -25.48 15.36 -2.13
CA ALA A 16 -24.40 14.56 -1.56
C ALA A 16 -24.98 13.21 -1.14
N ASP A 17 -24.52 12.12 -1.75
CA ASP A 17 -24.97 10.78 -1.44
C ASP A 17 -24.51 10.44 -0.03
N SER A 18 -25.44 10.53 0.93
CA SER A 18 -25.19 10.28 2.34
C SER A 18 -25.76 8.93 2.74
N VAL A 19 -24.96 8.12 3.43
CA VAL A 19 -25.33 6.80 3.93
C VAL A 19 -24.96 6.71 5.41
N LEU A 20 -25.95 6.41 6.25
CA LEU A 20 -25.76 6.11 7.66
C LEU A 20 -25.72 4.59 7.86
N TYR A 21 -24.61 4.08 8.37
CA TYR A 21 -24.49 2.70 8.82
C TYR A 21 -24.76 2.62 10.33
N LYS A 22 -25.66 1.73 10.75
CA LYS A 22 -25.88 1.36 12.15
C LYS A 22 -25.34 -0.04 12.38
N ALA A 23 -24.53 -0.23 13.42
CA ALA A 23 -23.86 -1.49 13.72
C ALA A 23 -23.86 -1.80 15.22
N ALA A 24 -23.71 -3.08 15.57
CA ALA A 24 -23.55 -3.49 16.97
C ALA A 24 -22.28 -2.87 17.60
N ALA A 25 -21.23 -2.71 16.80
CA ALA A 25 -20.02 -2.00 17.18
C ALA A 25 -19.37 -1.30 15.99
N VAL A 26 -18.71 -0.17 16.23
CA VAL A 26 -17.78 0.46 15.28
C VAL A 26 -16.40 0.56 15.93
N HIS A 27 -15.39 -0.04 15.29
CA HIS A 27 -13.99 -0.01 15.70
C HIS A 27 -13.29 1.15 15.00
N THR A 28 -12.67 2.05 15.76
CA THR A 28 -12.06 3.28 15.21
C THR A 28 -10.55 3.20 15.01
N ALA A 29 -9.94 2.06 15.35
CA ALA A 29 -8.49 1.81 15.47
C ALA A 29 -7.76 2.67 16.52
N ASP A 30 -8.03 3.97 16.62
CA ASP A 30 -7.31 4.91 17.49
C ASP A 30 -8.08 5.31 18.76
N ARG A 31 -9.42 5.33 18.72
CA ARG A 31 -10.31 5.85 19.78
C ARG A 31 -11.17 4.77 20.44
N GLY A 32 -10.81 3.51 20.27
CA GLY A 32 -11.52 2.37 20.85
C GLY A 32 -12.77 1.94 20.08
N ILE A 33 -13.72 1.33 20.79
CA ILE A 33 -14.91 0.68 20.22
C ILE A 33 -16.19 1.39 20.69
N ILE A 34 -17.07 1.72 19.75
CA ILE A 34 -18.34 2.39 20.02
C ILE A 34 -19.48 1.37 19.93
N LYS A 35 -20.26 1.19 21.02
CA LYS A 35 -21.35 0.21 21.12
C LYS A 35 -22.64 0.82 21.73
N PRO A 36 -23.82 0.70 21.06
CA PRO A 36 -23.96 0.52 19.61
C PRO A 36 -23.30 1.69 18.86
N GLY A 37 -22.94 1.51 17.59
CA GLY A 37 -22.21 2.50 16.82
C GLY A 37 -22.90 2.90 15.52
N GLN A 38 -22.68 4.15 15.12
CA GLN A 38 -23.13 4.75 13.88
C GLN A 38 -21.92 5.31 13.11
N MET A 39 -21.94 5.17 11.79
CA MET A 39 -20.97 5.75 10.87
C MET A 39 -21.71 6.44 9.73
N LEU A 40 -21.56 7.76 9.62
CA LEU A 40 -22.09 8.55 8.51
C LEU A 40 -21.02 8.68 7.43
N VAL A 41 -21.36 8.26 6.22
CA VAL A 41 -20.56 8.43 5.02
C VAL A 41 -21.25 9.43 4.11
N THR A 42 -20.52 10.42 3.62
CA THR A 42 -20.99 11.41 2.66
C THR A 42 -19.97 11.50 1.54
N ASP A 43 -20.42 11.39 0.29
CA ASP A 43 -19.57 11.46 -0.91
C ASP A 43 -18.36 10.50 -0.85
N GLY A 44 -18.60 9.28 -0.35
CA GLY A 44 -17.58 8.24 -0.23
C GLY A 44 -16.55 8.46 0.90
N ARG A 45 -16.72 9.48 1.75
CA ARG A 45 -15.85 9.75 2.90
C ARG A 45 -16.60 9.62 4.21
N ILE A 46 -15.90 9.17 5.25
CA ILE A 46 -16.47 9.11 6.60
C ILE A 46 -16.61 10.56 7.12
N ALA A 47 -17.84 11.02 7.28
CA ALA A 47 -18.16 12.34 7.80
C ALA A 47 -18.17 12.36 9.33
N ALA A 48 -18.72 11.32 9.96
CA ALA A 48 -18.78 11.20 11.42
C ALA A 48 -18.90 9.74 11.88
N VAL A 49 -18.42 9.46 13.09
CA VAL A 49 -18.59 8.18 13.79
C VAL A 49 -18.94 8.44 15.25
N GLY A 50 -19.98 7.77 15.77
CA GLY A 50 -20.49 8.06 17.12
C GLY A 50 -21.60 7.10 17.54
N LYS A 51 -22.20 7.35 18.71
CA LYS A 51 -23.38 6.58 19.18
C LYS A 51 -24.67 7.10 18.54
N GLU A 52 -24.82 8.41 18.48
CA GLU A 52 -25.91 9.14 17.85
C GLU A 52 -25.28 10.27 17.04
N LEU A 53 -25.61 10.34 15.76
CA LEU A 53 -25.09 11.34 14.82
C LEU A 53 -26.23 12.24 14.35
N ASP A 54 -25.89 13.49 14.02
CA ASP A 54 -26.79 14.36 13.26
C ASP A 54 -26.76 13.91 11.79
N VAL A 55 -27.89 13.38 11.34
CA VAL A 55 -28.00 12.71 10.03
C VAL A 55 -28.83 13.57 9.09
N PRO A 56 -28.33 13.90 7.88
CA PRO A 56 -29.12 14.59 6.86
C PRO A 56 -30.43 13.83 6.58
N ALA A 57 -31.54 14.55 6.43
CA ALA A 57 -32.87 13.94 6.26
C ALA A 57 -32.98 13.02 5.02
N ASN A 58 -32.13 13.23 4.02
CA ASN A 58 -32.06 12.44 2.79
C ASN A 58 -31.04 11.28 2.85
N ALA A 59 -30.38 11.05 3.98
CA ALA A 59 -29.39 9.99 4.09
C ALA A 59 -30.05 8.59 4.05
N LYS A 60 -29.50 7.70 3.23
CA LYS A 60 -29.88 6.29 3.21
C LYS A 60 -29.43 5.60 4.49
N VAL A 61 -30.33 4.93 5.19
CA VAL A 61 -29.99 4.17 6.39
C VAL A 61 -29.72 2.71 6.02
N VAL A 62 -28.60 2.18 6.48
CA VAL A 62 -28.21 0.77 6.37
C VAL A 62 -28.03 0.22 7.79
N ASP A 63 -28.95 -0.65 8.21
CA ASP A 63 -28.85 -1.35 9.49
C ASP A 63 -28.13 -2.69 9.31
N LEU A 64 -26.98 -2.83 9.96
CA LEU A 64 -26.13 -4.01 9.92
C LEU A 64 -26.45 -5.00 11.07
N GLY A 65 -27.41 -4.67 11.93
CA GLY A 65 -27.87 -5.53 13.02
C GLY A 65 -26.75 -5.91 13.98
N LYS A 66 -26.40 -7.20 14.02
CA LYS A 66 -25.38 -7.76 14.92
C LYS A 66 -23.95 -7.66 14.38
N LEU A 67 -23.75 -7.15 13.17
CA LEU A 67 -22.43 -7.01 12.58
C LEU A 67 -21.66 -5.86 13.22
N GLU A 68 -20.34 -5.95 13.14
CA GLU A 68 -19.41 -4.94 13.61
C GLU A 68 -18.63 -4.35 12.43
N LEU A 69 -18.36 -3.05 12.48
CA LEU A 69 -17.61 -2.32 11.46
C LEU A 69 -16.15 -2.15 11.89
N TYR A 70 -15.24 -2.51 10.98
CA TYR A 70 -13.80 -2.36 11.14
C TYR A 70 -13.22 -1.46 10.04
N PRO A 71 -12.13 -0.72 10.32
CA PRO A 71 -11.35 -0.08 9.28
C PRO A 71 -10.77 -1.14 8.35
N GLY A 72 -10.67 -0.82 7.06
CA GLY A 72 -9.97 -1.68 6.11
C GLY A 72 -8.50 -1.82 6.51
N LEU A 73 -7.98 -3.04 6.44
CA LEU A 73 -6.59 -3.33 6.74
C LEU A 73 -5.69 -2.82 5.61
N MET A 74 -4.46 -2.47 5.99
CA MET A 74 -3.42 -2.04 5.07
C MET A 74 -2.22 -2.99 5.15
N ALA A 75 -1.81 -3.55 4.01
CA ALA A 75 -0.56 -4.31 3.94
C ALA A 75 0.61 -3.35 3.70
N ALA A 76 1.53 -3.26 4.66
CA ALA A 76 2.64 -2.30 4.61
C ALA A 76 3.73 -2.64 3.58
N THR A 77 3.83 -3.89 3.13
CA THR A 77 4.73 -4.33 2.06
C THR A 77 4.22 -5.68 1.54
N THR A 78 3.97 -5.80 0.24
CA THR A 78 3.51 -7.04 -0.39
C THR A 78 3.90 -7.09 -1.87
N SER A 79 3.88 -8.29 -2.45
CA SER A 79 3.98 -8.53 -3.90
C SER A 79 2.62 -8.80 -4.53
N LEU A 80 1.51 -8.45 -3.86
CA LEU A 80 0.14 -8.67 -4.35
C LEU A 80 -0.04 -8.01 -5.72
N GLY A 81 -0.51 -8.80 -6.70
CA GLY A 81 -0.70 -8.36 -8.08
C GLY A 81 0.58 -8.33 -8.93
N LEU A 82 1.77 -8.55 -8.35
CA LEU A 82 3.02 -8.77 -9.11
C LEU A 82 3.30 -10.24 -9.39
N THR A 83 2.54 -11.14 -8.77
CA THR A 83 2.71 -12.57 -8.94
C THR A 83 1.36 -13.26 -8.96
N GLU A 84 1.07 -14.00 -10.03
CA GLU A 84 -0.12 -14.86 -10.08
C GLU A 84 0.20 -16.27 -9.61
N ILE A 85 1.17 -16.93 -10.27
CA ILE A 85 1.51 -18.33 -10.02
C ILE A 85 3.01 -18.44 -9.74
N ASN A 86 3.36 -18.69 -8.48
CA ASN A 86 4.77 -18.82 -8.05
C ASN A 86 5.59 -19.86 -8.86
N ALA A 87 4.94 -20.91 -9.37
CA ALA A 87 5.62 -21.94 -10.17
C ALA A 87 5.86 -21.53 -11.63
N VAL A 88 5.24 -20.44 -12.11
CA VAL A 88 5.31 -19.98 -13.50
C VAL A 88 6.05 -18.66 -13.56
N ARG A 89 7.29 -18.70 -14.05
CA ARG A 89 8.17 -17.51 -14.17
C ARG A 89 7.50 -16.37 -14.93
N ALA A 90 6.75 -16.69 -16.00
CA ALA A 90 6.10 -15.69 -16.84
C ALA A 90 4.98 -14.90 -16.13
N THR A 91 4.62 -15.27 -14.90
CA THR A 91 3.61 -14.59 -14.09
C THR A 91 4.22 -13.92 -12.86
N GLN A 92 5.52 -13.67 -12.86
CA GLN A 92 6.27 -13.10 -11.73
C GLN A 92 7.00 -11.83 -12.18
N ASP A 93 6.41 -10.69 -11.85
CA ASP A 93 6.92 -9.35 -12.15
C ASP A 93 7.45 -8.64 -10.89
N THR A 94 8.02 -9.42 -9.97
CA THR A 94 8.51 -8.90 -8.69
C THR A 94 9.91 -8.32 -8.76
N THR A 95 10.75 -8.76 -9.70
CA THR A 95 12.19 -8.47 -9.70
C THR A 95 12.64 -7.95 -11.07
N GLU A 96 13.51 -6.95 -11.07
CA GLU A 96 14.15 -6.41 -12.28
C GLU A 96 15.63 -6.84 -12.39
N VAL A 97 16.20 -6.77 -13.59
CA VAL A 97 17.61 -7.09 -13.82
C VAL A 97 18.52 -5.98 -13.27
N GLY A 98 19.26 -6.30 -12.21
CA GLY A 98 20.27 -5.41 -11.64
C GLY A 98 20.33 -5.50 -10.11
N GLU A 99 21.34 -4.86 -9.50
CA GLU A 99 21.42 -4.73 -8.04
C GLU A 99 20.94 -3.36 -7.52
N PHE A 100 20.99 -2.34 -8.36
CA PHE A 100 20.62 -0.97 -8.01
C PHE A 100 19.67 -0.42 -9.07
N THR A 101 18.36 -0.60 -8.83
CA THR A 101 17.29 -0.25 -9.76
C THR A 101 16.32 0.76 -9.12
N PRO A 102 16.79 1.95 -8.72
CA PRO A 102 15.99 2.95 -8.00
C PRO A 102 14.86 3.56 -8.82
N ASP A 103 14.90 3.38 -10.14
CA ASP A 103 13.94 3.86 -11.13
C ASP A 103 12.76 2.90 -11.34
N VAL A 104 12.89 1.65 -10.93
CA VAL A 104 11.81 0.65 -10.99
C VAL A 104 10.65 1.10 -10.12
N GLU A 105 9.44 0.89 -10.62
CA GLU A 105 8.19 1.22 -9.93
C GLU A 105 7.26 0.02 -9.97
N ALA A 106 7.03 -0.59 -8.81
CA ALA A 106 6.24 -1.82 -8.75
C ALA A 106 4.78 -1.63 -9.16
N TRP A 107 4.19 -0.44 -8.93
CA TRP A 107 2.78 -0.22 -9.23
C TRP A 107 2.46 -0.42 -10.71
N ILE A 108 3.40 -0.16 -11.62
CA ILE A 108 3.18 -0.28 -13.08
C ILE A 108 2.93 -1.74 -13.48
N SER A 109 3.57 -2.68 -12.78
CA SER A 109 3.50 -4.11 -13.06
C SER A 109 2.41 -4.84 -12.29
N VAL A 110 1.56 -4.12 -11.54
CA VAL A 110 0.42 -4.74 -10.85
C VAL A 110 -0.61 -5.15 -11.89
N ASN A 111 -0.93 -6.45 -11.93
CA ASN A 111 -2.05 -6.99 -12.67
C ASN A 111 -3.38 -6.70 -11.92
N PRO A 112 -4.26 -5.82 -12.43
CA PRO A 112 -5.55 -5.53 -11.79
C PRO A 112 -6.50 -6.74 -11.76
N ASP A 113 -6.34 -7.65 -12.73
CA ASP A 113 -7.15 -8.86 -12.90
C ASP A 113 -6.62 -10.04 -12.07
N SER A 114 -5.69 -9.80 -11.15
CA SER A 114 -5.17 -10.86 -10.28
C SER A 114 -6.26 -11.47 -9.41
N GLU A 115 -6.38 -12.80 -9.44
CA GLU A 115 -7.30 -13.56 -8.59
C GLU A 115 -6.97 -13.42 -7.09
N LEU A 116 -5.74 -13.00 -6.77
CA LEU A 116 -5.30 -12.79 -5.39
C LEU A 116 -5.88 -11.51 -4.77
N ILE A 117 -6.23 -10.50 -5.60
CA ILE A 117 -6.74 -9.21 -5.11
C ILE A 117 -8.13 -9.36 -4.48
N PRO A 118 -9.12 -10.02 -5.12
CA PRO A 118 -10.40 -10.32 -4.49
C PRO A 118 -10.26 -11.13 -3.19
N VAL A 119 -9.31 -12.08 -3.14
CA VAL A 119 -9.04 -12.88 -1.94
C VAL A 119 -8.51 -12.01 -0.80
N ALA A 120 -7.52 -11.15 -1.06
CA ALA A 120 -7.00 -10.22 -0.07
C ALA A 120 -8.10 -9.27 0.43
N ARG A 121 -8.93 -8.75 -0.48
CA ARG A 121 -10.05 -7.87 -0.16
C ARG A 121 -11.12 -8.56 0.68
N ALA A 122 -11.44 -9.82 0.40
CA ALA A 122 -12.38 -10.61 1.20
C ALA A 122 -11.88 -10.83 2.64
N ASN A 123 -10.55 -10.82 2.86
CA ASN A 123 -9.92 -10.86 4.17
C ASN A 123 -9.77 -9.47 4.84
N GLY A 124 -10.33 -8.42 4.24
CA GLY A 124 -10.39 -7.08 4.81
C GLY A 124 -9.23 -6.15 4.42
N PHE A 125 -8.28 -6.57 3.57
CA PHE A 125 -7.26 -5.67 3.04
C PHE A 125 -7.86 -4.77 1.96
N THR A 126 -7.94 -3.47 2.22
CA THR A 126 -8.49 -2.49 1.26
C THR A 126 -7.41 -1.72 0.52
N HIS A 127 -6.23 -1.61 1.14
CA HIS A 127 -5.07 -0.90 0.60
C HIS A 127 -3.82 -1.75 0.80
N VAL A 128 -2.93 -1.71 -0.17
CA VAL A 128 -1.66 -2.43 -0.08
C VAL A 128 -0.53 -1.58 -0.64
N LEU A 129 0.63 -1.67 0.01
CA LEU A 129 1.88 -1.12 -0.50
C LEU A 129 2.58 -2.21 -1.29
N VAL A 130 2.46 -2.15 -2.62
CA VAL A 130 3.09 -3.13 -3.51
C VAL A 130 4.54 -2.73 -3.73
N ALA A 131 5.47 -3.62 -3.41
CA ALA A 131 6.90 -3.36 -3.47
C ALA A 131 7.59 -4.36 -4.41
N PRO A 132 8.62 -3.91 -5.16
CA PRO A 132 9.45 -4.84 -5.91
C PRO A 132 10.33 -5.64 -4.92
N MET A 133 10.88 -6.74 -5.41
CA MET A 133 11.74 -7.67 -4.69
C MET A 133 13.07 -7.81 -5.42
N GLY A 134 14.09 -8.29 -4.70
CA GLY A 134 15.42 -8.53 -5.27
C GLY A 134 16.32 -7.30 -5.28
N GLY A 135 17.54 -7.46 -5.81
CA GLY A 135 18.57 -6.41 -5.77
C GLY A 135 18.98 -5.98 -4.35
N THR A 136 19.78 -4.91 -4.29
CA THR A 136 20.15 -4.21 -3.05
C THR A 136 19.31 -2.94 -2.91
N VAL A 137 19.24 -2.11 -3.96
CA VAL A 137 18.26 -1.03 -4.08
C VAL A 137 17.23 -1.48 -5.08
N THR A 138 16.07 -1.89 -4.59
CA THR A 138 15.10 -2.72 -5.32
C THR A 138 14.17 -1.90 -6.22
N GLY A 139 13.98 -0.63 -5.88
CA GLY A 139 13.07 0.28 -6.58
C GLY A 139 11.99 0.84 -5.65
N ASN A 140 10.96 1.45 -6.23
CA ASN A 140 9.90 2.12 -5.51
C ASN A 140 8.66 1.26 -5.39
N SER A 141 8.06 1.28 -4.21
CA SER A 141 6.71 0.77 -4.01
C SER A 141 5.65 1.80 -4.34
N GLY A 142 4.48 1.33 -4.78
CA GLY A 142 3.28 2.13 -4.89
C GLY A 142 2.19 1.72 -3.90
N LEU A 143 1.45 2.70 -3.41
CA LEU A 143 0.24 2.48 -2.61
C LEU A 143 -0.96 2.36 -3.55
N ILE A 144 -1.63 1.22 -3.51
CA ILE A 144 -2.81 0.94 -4.32
C ILE A 144 -4.01 0.55 -3.44
N LYS A 145 -5.21 0.79 -3.97
CA LYS A 145 -6.47 0.24 -3.48
C LYS A 145 -6.67 -1.15 -4.09
N THR A 146 -7.28 -2.07 -3.36
CA THR A 146 -7.66 -3.40 -3.89
C THR A 146 -8.96 -3.36 -4.71
N VAL A 147 -9.30 -2.20 -5.26
CA VAL A 147 -10.47 -1.98 -6.10
C VAL A 147 -10.14 -0.90 -7.14
N GLY A 148 -10.55 -1.15 -8.37
CA GLY A 148 -10.37 -0.27 -9.51
C GLY A 148 -10.44 -1.08 -10.79
N TRP A 149 -10.59 -0.40 -11.93
CA TRP A 149 -10.66 -1.04 -13.25
C TRP A 149 -9.27 -1.28 -13.85
N GLY A 150 -8.37 -0.31 -13.67
CA GLY A 150 -7.01 -0.35 -14.16
C GLY A 150 -6.03 0.00 -13.06
N VAL A 151 -4.76 -0.20 -13.35
CA VAL A 151 -3.69 0.02 -12.36
C VAL A 151 -3.59 1.49 -11.96
N GLU A 152 -3.86 2.41 -12.88
CA GLU A 152 -3.90 3.85 -12.63
C GLU A 152 -5.05 4.25 -11.70
N ASP A 153 -6.22 3.63 -11.84
CA ASP A 153 -7.39 3.89 -10.97
C ASP A 153 -7.18 3.30 -9.57
N MET A 154 -6.55 2.12 -9.50
CA MET A 154 -6.17 1.51 -8.23
C MET A 154 -5.11 2.32 -7.49
N THR A 155 -4.19 2.96 -8.21
CA THR A 155 -3.02 3.64 -7.62
C THR A 155 -3.41 4.95 -6.93
N ILE A 156 -3.07 5.06 -5.64
CA ILE A 156 -3.21 6.31 -4.87
C ILE A 156 -1.91 7.10 -4.92
N ARG A 157 -0.78 6.40 -4.76
CA ARG A 157 0.55 7.03 -4.76
C ARG A 157 1.55 6.13 -5.50
N PRO A 158 2.00 6.53 -6.71
CA PRO A 158 2.94 5.77 -7.53
C PRO A 158 4.27 5.47 -6.83
N ARG A 159 4.91 6.50 -6.25
CA ARG A 159 6.18 6.42 -5.53
C ARG A 159 5.96 6.75 -4.06
N ALA A 160 5.67 5.73 -3.27
CA ALA A 160 5.43 5.86 -1.84
C ALA A 160 6.72 5.77 -1.02
N ALA A 161 7.61 4.83 -1.37
CA ALA A 161 8.87 4.60 -0.69
C ALA A 161 9.87 3.88 -1.61
N LEU A 162 11.16 4.20 -1.46
CA LEU A 162 12.26 3.43 -2.04
C LEU A 162 12.59 2.25 -1.11
N HIS A 163 12.75 1.06 -1.68
CA HIS A 163 13.05 -0.17 -0.95
C HIS A 163 14.52 -0.53 -1.06
N ILE A 164 15.10 -0.90 0.08
CA ILE A 164 16.50 -1.32 0.20
C ILE A 164 16.55 -2.65 0.94
N TRP A 165 17.22 -3.63 0.35
CA TRP A 165 17.52 -4.89 1.00
C TRP A 165 18.75 -4.74 1.89
N TRP A 166 18.50 -4.47 3.16
CA TRP A 166 19.56 -4.23 4.13
C TRP A 166 20.37 -5.52 4.40
N PRO A 167 21.72 -5.48 4.39
CA PRO A 167 22.53 -6.65 4.68
C PRO A 167 22.30 -7.19 6.09
N ASP A 168 22.19 -8.52 6.22
CA ASP A 168 22.02 -9.17 7.53
C ASP A 168 23.30 -9.04 8.38
N PHE A 169 23.11 -8.67 9.66
CA PHE A 169 24.16 -8.51 10.67
C PHE A 169 24.47 -9.79 11.45
N ASN A 170 23.64 -10.82 11.34
CA ASN A 170 23.87 -12.13 11.93
C ASN A 170 25.02 -12.87 11.24
N LEU A 171 25.80 -13.60 12.02
CA LEU A 171 26.85 -14.49 11.52
C LEU A 171 26.32 -15.92 11.50
N ASN A 172 26.46 -16.59 10.37
CA ASN A 172 26.23 -18.01 10.30
C ASN A 172 27.42 -18.74 10.92
N ILE A 173 27.23 -19.24 12.14
CA ILE A 173 28.20 -20.03 12.90
C ILE A 173 27.99 -21.54 12.76
N ARG A 174 27.08 -21.98 11.88
CA ARG A 174 26.85 -23.42 11.67
C ARG A 174 28.12 -24.06 11.11
N PRO A 175 28.52 -25.24 11.62
CA PRO A 175 29.68 -25.94 11.10
C PRO A 175 29.42 -26.34 9.64
N LYS A 176 30.49 -26.39 8.83
CA LYS A 176 30.44 -26.76 7.40
C LYS A 176 29.68 -28.07 7.15
N THR A 177 29.82 -29.03 8.07
CA THR A 177 29.18 -30.35 8.03
C THR A 177 27.67 -30.32 8.22
N ALA A 178 27.11 -29.25 8.79
CA ALA A 178 25.66 -29.07 8.99
C ALA A 178 24.98 -28.32 7.84
N LEU A 179 25.72 -27.89 6.80
CA LEU A 179 25.17 -27.22 5.64
C LEU A 179 24.72 -28.22 4.59
N ARG A 180 23.56 -27.96 3.96
CA ARG A 180 23.05 -28.75 2.83
C ARG A 180 24.01 -28.76 1.63
N ASN A 181 24.77 -27.68 1.46
CA ASN A 181 25.84 -27.57 0.49
C ASN A 181 27.13 -27.11 1.20
N PRO A 182 28.13 -28.00 1.41
CA PRO A 182 29.37 -27.64 2.07
C PRO A 182 30.17 -26.56 1.34
N ASP A 183 30.06 -26.44 0.02
CA ASP A 183 30.84 -25.49 -0.78
C ASP A 183 30.33 -24.05 -0.65
N SER A 184 29.13 -23.84 -0.11
CA SER A 184 28.61 -22.51 0.21
C SER A 184 29.05 -22.01 1.60
N PHE A 185 29.87 -22.79 2.32
CA PHE A 185 30.40 -22.38 3.62
C PHE A 185 31.27 -21.12 3.49
N LYS A 186 30.98 -20.11 4.32
CA LYS A 186 31.79 -18.90 4.45
C LYS A 186 32.27 -18.77 5.88
N SER A 187 33.56 -18.52 6.09
CA SER A 187 34.06 -18.23 7.43
C SER A 187 33.39 -16.96 7.99
N PRO A 188 33.27 -16.80 9.32
CA PRO A 188 32.71 -15.57 9.89
C PRO A 188 33.44 -14.30 9.43
N GLY A 189 34.76 -14.39 9.23
CA GLY A 189 35.57 -13.28 8.69
C GLY A 189 35.21 -12.95 7.24
N ASP A 190 34.96 -13.96 6.39
CA ASP A 190 34.53 -13.74 5.01
C ASP A 190 33.10 -13.19 4.96
N GLN A 191 32.21 -13.68 5.82
CA GLN A 191 30.85 -13.13 5.96
C GLN A 191 30.88 -11.64 6.33
N ALA A 192 31.74 -11.26 7.28
CA ALA A 192 31.92 -9.87 7.67
C ALA A 192 32.50 -9.01 6.53
N LYS A 193 33.47 -9.52 5.78
CA LYS A 193 34.03 -8.83 4.60
C LYS A 193 32.98 -8.61 3.52
N GLU A 194 32.18 -9.63 3.20
CA GLU A 194 31.11 -9.53 2.21
C GLU A 194 30.02 -8.54 2.65
N ARG A 195 29.64 -8.54 3.93
CA ARG A 195 28.74 -7.52 4.49
C ARG A 195 29.32 -6.12 4.32
N GLN A 196 30.58 -5.92 4.69
CA GLN A 196 31.23 -4.63 4.57
C GLN A 196 31.29 -4.15 3.11
N LYS A 197 31.52 -5.06 2.15
CA LYS A 197 31.45 -4.73 0.71
C LYS A 197 30.07 -4.25 0.31
N LYS A 198 29.00 -4.95 0.73
CA LYS A 198 27.61 -4.54 0.45
C LYS A 198 27.27 -3.18 1.05
N LEU A 199 27.65 -2.95 2.31
CA LEU A 199 27.45 -1.64 2.96
C LEU A 199 28.17 -0.53 2.20
N LYS A 200 29.45 -0.74 1.85
CA LYS A 200 30.20 0.24 1.04
C LYS A 200 29.59 0.49 -0.34
N ALA A 201 28.97 -0.52 -0.95
CA ALA A 201 28.28 -0.36 -2.23
C ALA A 201 27.01 0.49 -2.08
N ILE A 202 26.26 0.29 -0.99
CA ILE A 202 25.09 1.12 -0.63
C ILE A 202 25.55 2.57 -0.38
N ASP A 203 26.56 2.79 0.45
CA ASP A 203 27.09 4.12 0.75
C ASP A 203 27.50 4.84 -0.53
N ARG A 204 28.29 4.17 -1.38
CA ARG A 204 28.72 4.72 -2.68
C ARG A 204 27.55 5.10 -3.56
N PHE A 205 26.52 4.27 -3.65
CA PHE A 205 25.34 4.55 -4.46
C PHE A 205 24.64 5.85 -4.03
N PHE A 206 24.48 6.06 -2.72
CA PHE A 206 23.87 7.30 -2.20
C PHE A 206 24.80 8.50 -2.30
N ASP A 207 26.12 8.33 -2.08
CA ASP A 207 27.11 9.40 -2.26
C ASP A 207 27.13 9.91 -3.72
N GLU A 208 27.10 9.00 -4.69
CA GLU A 208 27.03 9.33 -6.12
C GLU A 208 25.71 10.02 -6.47
N ALA A 209 24.59 9.56 -5.93
CA ALA A 209 23.28 10.19 -6.13
C ALA A 209 23.23 11.62 -5.55
N GLU A 210 23.79 11.84 -4.36
CA GLU A 210 23.87 13.16 -3.75
C GLU A 210 24.78 14.10 -4.54
N ALA A 211 25.95 13.61 -4.97
CA ALA A 211 26.87 14.37 -5.82
C ALA A 211 26.22 14.78 -7.14
N TYR A 212 25.48 13.88 -7.79
CA TYR A 212 24.72 14.17 -8.99
C TYR A 212 23.62 15.22 -8.76
N ALA A 213 22.87 15.10 -7.67
CA ALA A 213 21.83 16.07 -7.31
C ALA A 213 22.40 17.48 -7.09
N LYS A 214 23.56 17.59 -6.39
CA LYS A 214 24.28 18.85 -6.21
C LYS A 214 24.77 19.43 -7.53
N ALA A 215 25.36 18.61 -8.40
CA ALA A 215 25.86 19.05 -9.70
C ALA A 215 24.73 19.55 -10.63
N ARG A 216 23.53 18.99 -10.52
CA ARG A 216 22.33 19.45 -11.26
C ARG A 216 21.75 20.75 -10.74
N ALA A 217 22.03 21.11 -9.49
CA ALA A 217 21.51 22.32 -8.84
C ALA A 217 22.44 23.53 -8.94
N ALA A 218 23.71 23.32 -9.29
CA ALA A 218 24.71 24.35 -9.54
C ALA A 218 24.60 24.91 -10.98
#